data_AF-A0A212J5X3-F1
#
_entry.id   AF-A0A212J5X3-F1
#
_cell.length_a   1.000
_cell.length_b   1.000
_cell.length_c   1.000
_cell.angle_alpha   90.00
_cell.angle_beta   90.00
_cell.angle_gamma   90.00
#
_symmetry.space_group_name_H-M   'P 1'
#
loop_
_entity.id
_entity.type
_entity.pdbx_description
1 polymer ?
#
loop_
_entity_poly.entity_id
_entity_poly.type
_entity_poly.pdbx_seq_one_letter_code
_entity_poly.pdbx_strand_id
1 'polypeptide(L)'
;MKKEIVIDANNLYIIALVKIFNEFVIEEAAGRIFNERRLKSRVEKAAILYEAERKKLIDQNEGKLPVFGFLEFSRYKTVLR
;
A
#
# COMPACT_ATOMS: atom_id res chain seq x y z
N MET A 1 -12.50 16.01 17.58
CA MET A 1 -11.59 16.38 16.48
C MET A 1 -11.15 15.12 15.76
N LYS A 2 -11.36 15.01 14.44
CA LYS A 2 -10.71 13.96 13.65
C LYS A 2 -9.22 14.30 13.58
N LYS A 3 -8.34 13.46 14.12
CA LYS A 3 -6.90 13.58 13.88
C LYS A 3 -6.66 13.23 12.41
N GLU A 4 -5.97 14.11 11.70
CA GLU A 4 -5.58 13.90 10.32
C GLU A 4 -4.42 12.89 10.29
N ILE A 5 -4.56 11.82 9.50
CA ILE A 5 -3.48 10.85 9.30
C ILE A 5 -2.51 11.49 8.31
N VAL A 6 -1.30 11.80 8.76
CA VAL A 6 -0.25 12.38 7.90
C VAL A 6 0.64 11.25 7.42
N ILE A 7 0.65 11.03 6.10
CA ILE A 7 1.55 10.09 5.44
C ILE A 7 2.73 10.89 4.88
N ASP A 8 3.92 10.65 5.41
CA ASP A 8 5.14 11.24 4.86
C ASP A 8 5.47 10.62 3.50
N ALA A 9 5.32 11.41 2.43
CA ALA A 9 5.60 10.99 1.06
C ALA A 9 7.09 10.73 0.79
N ASN A 10 7.99 11.20 1.67
CA ASN A 10 9.43 10.94 1.58
C ASN A 10 9.85 9.67 2.34
N ASN A 11 8.92 9.03 3.05
CA ASN A 11 9.19 7.79 3.74
C ASN A 11 9.47 6.66 2.73
N LEU A 12 10.62 5.98 2.86
CA LEU A 12 11.04 4.96 1.90
C LEU A 12 10.07 3.78 1.79
N TYR A 13 9.40 3.41 2.89
CA TYR A 13 8.38 2.37 2.86
C TYR A 13 7.17 2.80 2.01
N ILE A 14 6.72 4.06 2.14
CA ILE A 14 5.61 4.60 1.31
C ILE A 14 6.01 4.68 -0.15
N ILE A 15 7.21 5.18 -0.46
CA ILE A 15 7.73 5.25 -1.83
C ILE A 15 7.76 3.85 -2.45
N ALA A 16 8.21 2.84 -1.70
CA ALA A 16 8.24 1.46 -2.14
C ALA A 16 6.83 0.92 -2.42
N LEU A 17 5.87 1.15 -1.53
CA LEU A 17 4.48 0.71 -1.72
C LEU A 17 3.83 1.34 -2.96
N VAL A 18 4.05 2.63 -3.21
CA VAL A 18 3.55 3.32 -4.41
C VAL A 18 4.11 2.68 -5.67
N LYS A 19 5.42 2.41 -5.72
CA LYS A 19 6.05 1.73 -6.87
C LYS A 19 5.49 0.33 -7.09
N ILE A 20 5.37 -0.47 -6.02
CA ILE A 20 4.82 -1.83 -6.08
C ILE A 20 3.39 -1.82 -6.60
N PHE A 21 2.56 -0.87 -6.16
CA PHE A 21 1.19 -0.75 -6.63
C PHE A 21 1.12 -0.35 -8.10
N ASN A 22 1.95 0.60 -8.55
CA ASN A 22 2.03 0.98 -9.96
C ASN A 22 2.42 -0.21 -10.85
N GLU A 23 3.41 -0.99 -10.44
CA GLU A 23 3.79 -2.21 -11.15
C GLU A 23 2.64 -3.23 -11.20
N PHE A 24 1.92 -3.41 -10.09
CA PHE A 24 0.75 -4.29 -10.05
C PHE A 24 -0.34 -3.86 -11.03
N VAL A 25 -0.68 -2.56 -11.07
CA VAL A 25 -1.68 -2.03 -12.01
C VAL A 25 -1.27 -2.29 -13.46
N ILE A 26 0.01 -2.13 -13.80
CA ILE A 26 0.54 -2.44 -15.12
C ILE A 26 0.44 -3.95 -15.42
N GLU A 27 0.80 -4.81 -14.47
CA GLU A 27 0.68 -6.26 -14.63
C GLU A 27 -0.78 -6.73 -14.79
N GLU A 28 -1.71 -6.15 -14.03
CA GLU A 28 -3.15 -6.38 -14.11
C GLU A 28 -3.70 -5.97 -15.47
N ALA A 29 -3.40 -4.75 -15.94
CA ALA A 29 -3.83 -4.26 -17.25
C ALA A 29 -3.27 -5.12 -18.41
N ALA A 30 -2.08 -5.70 -18.23
CA ALA A 30 -1.46 -6.60 -19.18
C ALA A 30 -1.96 -8.06 -19.09
N GLY A 31 -2.91 -8.37 -18.18
CA GLY A 31 -3.47 -9.71 -18.01
C GLY A 31 -2.46 -10.75 -17.48
N ARG A 32 -1.46 -10.32 -16.69
CA ARG A 32 -0.42 -11.22 -16.19
C ARG A 32 -0.96 -12.13 -15.08
N ILE A 33 -0.85 -13.43 -15.29
CA ILE A 33 -1.20 -14.45 -14.30
C ILE A 33 -0.32 -14.28 -13.03
N PHE A 34 -0.90 -14.53 -11.85
CA PHE A 34 -0.25 -14.47 -10.52
C PHE A 34 0.24 -13.09 -10.06
N ASN A 35 -0.21 -12.01 -10.68
CA ASN A 35 0.10 -10.64 -10.27
C ASN A 35 -0.28 -10.33 -8.81
N GLU A 36 -1.42 -10.81 -8.31
CA GLU A 36 -1.81 -10.68 -6.89
C GLU A 36 -0.80 -11.35 -5.96
N ARG A 37 -0.30 -12.55 -6.32
CA ARG A 37 0.71 -13.26 -5.53
C ARG A 37 2.04 -12.51 -5.52
N ARG A 38 2.43 -11.91 -6.64
CA ARG A 38 3.62 -11.06 -6.74
C ARG A 38 3.47 -9.77 -5.94
N LEU A 39 2.31 -9.12 -6.02
CA LEU A 39 1.98 -7.95 -5.21
C LEU A 39 2.16 -8.26 -3.72
N LYS A 40 1.52 -9.33 -3.23
CA LYS A 40 1.64 -9.76 -1.83
C LYS A 40 3.10 -9.97 -1.43
N SER A 41 3.86 -10.73 -2.23
CA SER A 41 5.27 -10.99 -1.92
C SER A 41 6.14 -9.72 -1.93
N ARG A 42 5.89 -8.79 -2.86
CA ARG A 42 6.62 -7.51 -2.92
C ARG A 42 6.30 -6.63 -1.72
N VAL A 43 5.03 -6.57 -1.29
CA VAL A 43 4.62 -5.83 -0.08
C VAL A 43 5.26 -6.43 1.18
N GLU A 44 5.24 -7.75 1.34
CA GLU A 44 5.89 -8.43 2.47
C GLU A 44 7.40 -8.14 2.52
N LYS A 45 8.08 -8.21 1.36
CA LYS A 45 9.51 -7.86 1.26
C LYS A 45 9.78 -6.40 1.60
N ALA A 46 8.95 -5.47 1.12
CA ALA A 46 9.11 -4.05 1.44
C ALA A 46 8.91 -3.76 2.94
N ALA A 47 7.98 -4.46 3.60
CA ALA A 47 7.77 -4.33 5.04
C ALA A 47 8.97 -4.79 5.87
N ILE A 48 9.69 -5.83 5.39
CA ILE A 48 10.93 -6.31 6.01
C ILE A 48 12.09 -5.35 5.71
N LEU A 49 12.25 -4.93 4.45
CA LEU A 49 13.38 -4.10 4.02
C LEU A 49 13.35 -2.69 4.62
N TYR A 50 12.16 -2.11 4.78
CA TYR A 50 11.96 -0.75 5.31
C TYR A 50 11.26 -0.79 6.68
N GLU A 51 11.59 -1.78 7.51
CA GLU A 51 10.96 -1.96 8.83
C GLU A 51 11.10 -0.71 9.71
N ALA A 52 12.26 -0.05 9.65
CA ALA A 52 12.54 1.17 10.42
C ALA A 52 11.61 2.33 10.02
N GLU A 53 11.44 2.56 8.72
CA GLU A 53 10.55 3.58 8.17
C GLU A 53 9.08 3.25 8.43
N ARG A 54 8.72 1.96 8.39
CA ARG A 54 7.39 1.47 8.75
C ARG A 54 7.10 1.68 10.23
N LYS A 55 8.06 1.43 11.13
CA LYS A 55 7.93 1.72 12.57
C LYS A 55 7.76 3.21 12.83
N LYS A 56 8.59 4.07 12.19
CA LYS A 56 8.43 5.53 12.29
C LYS A 56 7.02 5.99 11.90
N LEU A 57 6.43 5.44 10.85
CA LEU A 57 5.04 5.73 10.46
C LEU A 57 4.02 5.29 11.52
N ILE A 58 4.21 4.11 12.11
CA ILE A 58 3.35 3.60 13.19
C ILE A 58 3.44 4.53 14.39
N ASP A 59 4.66 4.89 14.81
CA ASP A 59 4.93 5.72 15.98
C ASP A 59 4.41 7.15 15.79
N GLN A 60 4.64 7.76 14.62
CA GLN A 60 4.12 9.08 14.25
C GLN A 60 2.58 9.15 14.30
N ASN A 61 1.91 8.01 14.11
CA ASN A 61 0.47 7.92 14.19
C ASN A 61 -0.01 7.31 15.54
N GLU A 62 0.79 7.35 16.60
CA GLU A 62 0.44 6.84 17.94
C GLU A 62 0.05 5.35 17.95
N GLY A 63 0.71 4.53 17.12
CA GLY A 63 0.34 3.13 16.93
C GLY A 63 -0.88 2.92 16.03
N LYS A 64 -1.52 4.00 15.56
CA LYS A 64 -2.64 3.95 14.61
C LYS A 64 -2.08 3.84 13.20
N LEU A 65 -1.84 2.61 12.76
CA LEU A 65 -1.83 2.38 11.32
C LEU A 65 -3.15 2.89 10.73
N PRO A 66 -3.17 3.46 9.51
CA PRO A 66 -4.42 3.65 8.81
C PRO A 66 -5.12 2.29 8.79
N VAL A 67 -6.20 2.18 9.57
CA VAL A 67 -7.08 1.05 9.52
C VAL A 67 -7.71 1.14 8.15
N PHE A 68 -7.30 0.27 7.24
CA PHE A 68 -8.08 0.01 6.05
C PHE A 68 -9.44 -0.46 6.58
N GLY A 69 -10.43 0.44 6.52
CA GLY A 69 -11.81 0.08 6.78
C GLY A 69 -12.17 -1.10 5.88
N PHE A 70 -13.19 -1.86 6.28
CA PHE A 70 -13.69 -2.97 5.47
C PHE A 70 -13.85 -2.52 4.02
N LEU A 71 -13.08 -3.11 3.10
CA LEU A 71 -13.13 -2.77 1.68
C LEU A 71 -14.48 -3.25 1.16
N GLU A 72 -15.43 -2.33 1.01
CA GLU A 72 -16.68 -2.59 0.31
C GLU A 72 -16.38 -2.58 -1.20
N PHE A 73 -15.99 -3.74 -1.73
CA PHE A 73 -15.72 -3.95 -3.16
C PHE A 73 -16.91 -3.56 -4.05
N SER A 74 -18.13 -3.52 -3.49
CA SER A 74 -19.34 -3.02 -4.14
C SER A 74 -19.24 -1.56 -4.61
N ARG A 75 -18.36 -0.76 -4.00
CA ARG A 75 -18.20 0.67 -4.33
C ARG A 75 -17.14 0.97 -5.37
N TYR A 76 -16.27 0.00 -5.67
CA TYR A 76 -15.19 0.19 -6.64
C TYR A 76 -15.59 -0.47 -7.96
N LYS A 77 -16.15 0.31 -8.88
CA LYS A 77 -16.25 -0.12 -10.28
C LYS A 77 -14.91 0.15 -10.96
N THR A 78 -14.19 -0.91 -11.30
CA THR A 78 -13.05 -0.82 -12.21
C THR A 78 -13.56 -0.33 -13.57
N VAL A 79 -13.30 0.93 -13.91
CA VAL A 79 -13.58 1.47 -15.23
C VAL A 79 -12.34 1.21 -16.08
N LEU A 80 -12.34 0.10 -16.80
CA LEU A 80 -11.40 -0.09 -17.92
C LEU A 80 -11.97 0.67 -19.11
N ARG A 81 -11.22 1.65 -19.62
CA ARG A 81 -11.49 2.31 -20.91
C ARG A 81 -10.67 1.66 -21.99
#